data_AF-A0A838WRJ2-F1
#
_entry.id   AF-A0A838WRJ2-F1
#
_cell.length_a   1.000
_cell.length_b   1.000
_cell.length_c   1.000
_cell.angle_alpha   90.00
_cell.angle_beta   90.00
_cell.angle_gamma   90.00
#
_symmetry.space_group_name_H-M   'P 1'
#
loop_
_entity.id
_entity.type
_entity.pdbx_description
1 polymer ?
#
loop_
_entity_poly.entity_id
_entity_poly.type
_entity_poly.pdbx_seq_one_letter_code
_entity_poly.pdbx_strand_id
1 'polypeptide(L)' 'KTPLALQLIKQPGAFFLSRPRRFGKSLFIDTLKEIFEGNKKLFEGLYIHDQWDWSRKFPVIKIDFAG' A
#
# COMPACT_ATOMS: atom_id res chain seq x y z
N LYS A 1 -1.50 -9.25 4.79
CA LYS A 1 -2.00 -8.47 3.62
C LYS A 1 -0.87 -7.90 2.74
N THR A 2 0.37 -7.86 3.23
CA THR A 2 1.55 -7.42 2.46
C THR A 2 1.84 -8.24 1.17
N PRO A 3 1.52 -9.54 1.05
CA PRO A 3 1.62 -10.24 -0.23
C PRO A 3 0.67 -9.68 -1.30
N LEU A 4 -0.57 -9.38 -0.92
CA LEU A 4 -1.55 -8.76 -1.81
C LEU A 4 -1.10 -7.36 -2.25
N ALA A 5 -0.57 -6.57 -1.32
CA ALA A 5 -0.01 -5.25 -1.66
C ALA A 5 1.10 -5.38 -2.71
N LEU A 6 2.06 -6.29 -2.52
CA LEU A 6 3.14 -6.52 -3.48
C LEU A 6 2.62 -6.98 -4.85
N GLN A 7 1.62 -7.86 -4.89
CA GLN A 7 1.00 -8.31 -6.13
C GLN A 7 0.37 -7.13 -6.89
N LEU A 8 -0.39 -6.28 -6.20
CA LEU A 8 -1.02 -5.11 -6.80
C LEU A 8 0.01 -4.11 -7.31
N ILE A 9 1.09 -3.88 -6.57
CA ILE A 9 2.17 -2.95 -6.97
C ILE A 9 2.89 -3.45 -8.23
N LYS A 10 3.10 -4.76 -8.37
CA LYS A 10 3.76 -5.36 -9.55
C LYS A 10 2.87 -5.40 -10.79
N GLN A 11 1.55 -5.24 -10.63
CA GLN A 11 0.59 -5.24 -11.74
C GLN A 11 0.29 -3.79 -12.17
N PRO A 12 0.58 -3.39 -13.42
CA PRO A 12 0.21 -2.07 -13.90
C PRO A 12 -1.31 -1.96 -14.03
N GLY A 13 -1.88 -0.82 -13.63
CA GLY A 13 -3.29 -0.52 -13.85
C GLY A 13 -3.94 0.28 -12.74
N ALA A 14 -5.25 0.51 -12.92
CA ALA A 14 -6.11 1.12 -11.92
C ALA A 14 -6.89 0.03 -11.18
N PHE A 15 -6.87 0.07 -9.84
CA PHE A 15 -7.55 -0.91 -9.00
C PHE A 15 -8.72 -0.28 -8.26
N PHE A 16 -9.87 -0.95 -8.29
CA PHE A 16 -11.04 -0.58 -7.50
C PHE A 16 -11.19 -1.53 -6.30
N LEU A 17 -11.10 -0.99 -5.09
CA LEU A 17 -11.26 -1.77 -3.86
C LEU A 17 -12.73 -1.77 -3.43
N SER A 18 -13.51 -2.79 -3.79
CA SER A 18 -14.91 -3.00 -3.36
C SER A 18 -15.05 -4.10 -2.29
N ARG A 19 -15.63 -3.76 -1.12
CA ARG A 19 -15.89 -4.65 0.04
C ARG A 19 -16.82 -3.93 1.04
N PRO A 20 -17.62 -4.65 1.86
CA PRO A 20 -18.57 -4.06 2.82
C PRO A 20 -17.94 -3.12 3.87
N ARG A 21 -18.77 -2.37 4.60
CA ARG A 21 -18.34 -1.37 5.61
C ARG A 21 -17.47 -2.02 6.70
N ARG A 22 -16.42 -1.30 7.13
CA ARG A 22 -15.39 -1.72 8.14
C ARG A 22 -14.42 -2.84 7.73
N PHE A 23 -14.32 -3.19 6.45
CA PHE A 23 -13.39 -4.25 6.00
C PHE A 23 -11.90 -3.85 5.93
N GLY A 24 -11.50 -2.72 6.56
CA GLY A 24 -10.11 -2.28 6.64
C GLY A 24 -9.52 -1.77 5.33
N LYS A 25 -10.33 -1.06 4.52
CA LYS A 25 -9.88 -0.44 3.25
C LYS A 25 -8.90 0.70 3.48
N SER A 26 -9.25 1.63 4.37
CA SER A 26 -8.43 2.81 4.64
C SER A 26 -7.03 2.40 5.10
N LEU A 27 -6.95 1.48 6.08
CA LEU A 27 -5.69 0.93 6.54
C LEU A 27 -4.87 0.29 5.40
N PHE A 28 -5.51 -0.37 4.44
CA PHE A 28 -4.81 -0.97 3.31
C PHE A 28 -4.29 0.08 2.31
N ILE A 29 -5.07 1.13 2.04
CA ILE A 29 -4.62 2.27 1.22
C ILE A 29 -3.45 2.97 1.90
N ASP A 30 -3.54 3.21 3.22
CA ASP A 30 -2.45 3.79 3.99
C ASP A 30 -1.23 2.87 3.95
N THR A 31 -1.41 1.55 4.06
CA THR A 31 -0.31 0.57 3.89
C THR A 31 0.40 0.75 2.54
N LEU A 32 -0.35 0.88 1.43
CA LEU A 32 0.23 1.12 0.11
C LEU A 32 0.98 2.45 0.05
N LYS A 33 0.40 3.52 0.60
CA LYS A 33 1.05 4.83 0.70
C LYS A 33 2.42 4.71 1.39
N GLU A 34 2.48 4.08 2.56
CA GLU A 34 3.73 3.94 3.33
C GLU A 34 4.79 3.09 2.60
N ILE A 35 4.37 2.10 1.80
CA ILE A 35 5.28 1.31 0.94
C ILE A 35 5.89 2.21 -0.14
N PHE A 36 5.05 2.99 -0.83
CA PHE A 36 5.49 3.88 -1.91
C PHE A 36 6.35 5.05 -1.41
N GLU A 37 6.10 5.55 -0.20
CA GLU A 37 6.93 6.58 0.45
C GLU A 37 8.27 6.03 0.99
N GLY A 38 8.41 4.70 1.06
CA GLY A 38 9.64 4.01 1.45
C GLY A 38 9.83 3.88 2.96
N ASN A 39 8.75 3.83 3.74
CA ASN A 39 8.80 3.77 5.21
C ASN A 39 9.13 2.36 5.75
N LYS A 40 10.33 1.87 5.42
CA LYS A 40 10.82 0.50 5.69
C LYS A 40 10.56 0.00 7.11
N LYS A 41 10.78 0.85 8.13
CA LYS A 41 10.65 0.50 9.54
C LYS A 41 9.26 -0.04 9.90
N LEU A 42 8.20 0.42 9.22
CA LEU A 42 6.83 -0.06 9.45
C LEU A 42 6.60 -1.49 8.95
N PHE A 43 7.51 -2.00 8.13
CA PHE A 43 7.38 -3.28 7.45
C PHE A 43 8.38 -4.33 7.92
N GLU A 44 9.25 -4.02 8.88
CA GLU A 44 10.19 -4.99 9.47
C GLU A 44 9.46 -6.26 9.95
N GLY A 45 9.94 -7.42 9.52
CA GLY A 45 9.32 -8.73 9.82
C GLY A 45 8.05 -9.06 9.03
N LEU A 46 7.60 -8.19 8.12
CA LEU A 46 6.47 -8.47 7.21
C LEU A 46 6.97 -8.97 5.85
N TYR A 47 6.14 -9.74 5.15
CA TYR A 47 6.47 -10.34 3.85
C TYR A 47 7.06 -9.38 2.80
N ILE A 48 6.62 -8.12 2.78
CA ILE A 48 7.08 -7.14 1.78
C ILE A 48 8.50 -6.59 2.08
N HIS A 49 8.98 -6.73 3.32
CA HIS A 49 10.26 -6.17 3.76
C HIS A 49 11.43 -6.57 2.86
N ASP A 50 11.54 -7.85 2.54
CA ASP A 50 12.66 -8.38 1.75
C ASP A 50 12.36 -8.41 0.24
N GLN A 51 11.14 -8.00 -0.16
CA GLN A 51 10.63 -8.12 -1.52
C GLN A 51 10.50 -6.75 -2.23
N TRP A 52 10.70 -5.66 -1.50
CA TRP A 52 10.56 -4.30 -2.00
C TRP A 52 11.90 -3.55 -1.94
N ASP A 53 12.15 -2.74 -2.97
CA ASP A 53 13.32 -1.86 -3.03
C ASP A 53 13.03 -0.55 -2.27
N TRP A 54 13.41 -0.51 -1.00
CA TRP A 54 13.20 0.65 -0.12
C TRP A 54 14.00 1.90 -0.49
N SER A 55 14.94 1.80 -1.44
CA SER A 55 15.61 2.99 -1.98
C SER A 55 14.69 3.79 -2.92
N ARG A 56 13.65 3.13 -3.47
CA ARG A 56 12.68 3.76 -4.36
C ARG A 56 11.59 4.44 -3.55
N LYS A 57 11.43 5.73 -3.80
CA LYS A 57 10.37 6.56 -3.23
C LYS A 57 9.56 7.18 -4.34
N PHE A 58 8.25 7.16 -4.17
CA PHE A 58 7.30 7.73 -5.11
C PHE A 58 6.46 8.80 -4.39
N PRO A 59 6.23 9.97 -5.01
CA PRO A 59 5.27 10.93 -4.47
C PRO A 59 3.87 10.32 -4.53
N VAL A 60 3.18 10.25 -3.40
CA VAL A 60 1.82 9.69 -3.29
C VAL A 60 0.81 10.83 -3.22
N ILE A 61 -0.14 10.84 -4.15
CA ILE A 61 -1.27 11.78 -4.13
C ILE A 61 -2.48 11.04 -3.55
N LYS A 62 -2.93 11.45 -2.37
CA LYS A 62 -4.15 10.95 -1.72
C LYS A 62 -5.24 12.02 -1.83
N ILE A 63 -6.35 11.67 -2.48
CA ILE A 63 -7.53 12.53 -2.60
C ILE A 63 -8.63 11.88 -1.77
N ASP A 64 -9.18 12.64 -0.82
CA ASP A 64 -10.33 12.24 -0.02
C ASP A 64 -11.46 13.26 -0.24
N PHE A 65 -12.68 12.76 -0.40
CA PHE A 65 -13.88 13.57 -0.59
C PHE A 65 -14.83 13.48 0.62
N ALA A 66 -14.45 12.72 1.65
CA ALA A 66 -15.14 12.70 2.93
C ALA A 66 -14.59 13.86 3.79
N GLY A 67 -15.28 15.00 3.77
CA GLY A 67 -15.15 16.06 4.77
C GLY A 67 -15.93 15.74 6.03
#